data_AF-A0A0N6ZPM2-F1
#
_entry.id   AF-A0A0N6ZPM2-F1
#
_cell.length_a   1.000
_cell.length_b   1.000
_cell.length_c   1.000
_cell.angle_alpha   90.00
_cell.angle_beta   90.00
_cell.angle_gamma   90.00
#
_symmetry.space_group_name_H-M   'P 1'
#
loop_
_entity.id
_entity.type
_entity.pdbx_description
1 polymer ?
#
loop_
_entity_poly.entity_id
_entity_poly.type
_entity_poly.pdbx_seq_one_letter_code
_entity_poly.pdbx_strand_id
1 'polypeptide(L)'
;MAEVEWDPKRPRWQQIADAIRARIADGTYPPDTLISEARIMGEWGVAKMTARKAVAALRAEGLLVTTPGMGSFVKGEGESES
;
A
#
# COMPACT_ATOMS: atom_id res chain seq x y z
N MET A 1 -15.65 -12.66 5.36
CA MET A 1 -14.99 -11.38 5.02
C MET A 1 -14.16 -11.02 6.24
N ALA A 2 -12.84 -10.84 6.11
CA ALA A 2 -12.03 -10.54 7.29
C ALA A 2 -12.45 -9.17 7.84
N GLU A 3 -13.05 -9.15 9.02
CA GLU A 3 -13.31 -7.93 9.78
C GLU A 3 -11.96 -7.37 10.21
N VAL A 4 -11.33 -6.60 9.32
CA VAL A 4 -10.24 -5.71 9.72
C VAL A 4 -10.91 -4.63 10.56
N GLU A 5 -10.75 -4.72 11.87
CA GLU A 5 -11.23 -3.71 12.80
C GLU A 5 -10.43 -2.43 12.60
N TRP A 6 -10.96 -1.53 11.78
CA TRP A 6 -10.34 -0.25 11.50
C TRP A 6 -10.55 0.69 12.68
N ASP A 7 -9.46 1.24 13.19
CA ASP A 7 -9.53 2.20 14.29
C ASP A 7 -10.22 3.50 13.80
N PRO A 8 -11.38 3.91 14.34
CA PRO A 8 -12.09 5.09 13.86
C PRO A 8 -11.35 6.40 14.20
N LYS A 9 -10.39 6.35 15.14
CA LYS A 9 -9.56 7.51 15.51
C LYS A 9 -8.39 7.72 14.53
N ARG A 10 -8.04 6.72 13.72
CA ARG A 10 -6.98 6.79 12.72
C ARG A 10 -7.55 6.67 11.32
N PRO A 11 -7.13 7.50 10.36
CA PRO A 11 -7.68 7.40 9.02
C PRO A 11 -7.31 6.05 8.38
N ARG A 12 -8.29 5.38 7.78
CA ARG A 12 -8.14 4.03 7.20
C ARG A 12 -6.96 3.92 6.22
N TRP A 13 -6.72 4.96 5.43
CA TRP A 13 -5.63 4.97 4.47
C TRP A 13 -4.24 4.90 5.13
N GLN A 14 -4.07 5.46 6.33
CA GLN A 14 -2.80 5.33 7.08
C GLN A 14 -2.62 3.92 7.59
N GLN A 15 -3.68 3.29 8.13
CA GLN A 15 -3.61 1.92 8.64
C GLN A 15 -3.24 0.93 7.51
N ILE A 16 -3.79 1.13 6.31
CA ILE A 16 -3.46 0.33 5.12
C ILE A 16 -2.01 0.56 4.69
N ALA A 17 -1.57 1.83 4.63
CA ALA A 17 -0.19 2.14 4.27
C ALA A 17 0.81 1.50 5.25
N ASP A 18 0.55 1.62 6.55
CA ASP A 18 1.38 1.04 7.61
C ASP A 18 1.44 -0.50 7.50
N ALA A 19 0.30 -1.14 7.26
CA ALA A 19 0.23 -2.59 7.04
C ALA A 19 1.00 -3.04 5.79
N ILE A 20 0.89 -2.30 4.68
CA ILE A 20 1.65 -2.57 3.45
C ILE A 20 3.15 -2.39 3.71
N ARG A 21 3.54 -1.30 4.37
CA ARG A 21 4.94 -1.04 4.73
C ARG A 21 5.53 -2.17 5.57
N ALA A 22 4.82 -2.61 6.60
CA ALA A 22 5.26 -3.73 7.43
C ALA A 22 5.43 -5.02 6.61
N ARG A 23 4.51 -5.30 5.69
CA ARG A 23 4.60 -6.45 4.78
C ARG A 23 5.75 -6.35 3.78
N ILE A 24 6.08 -5.15 3.31
CA ILE A 24 7.24 -4.93 2.44
C ILE A 24 8.52 -5.19 3.24
N ALA A 25 8.62 -4.63 4.45
CA ALA A 25 9.79 -4.75 5.32
C ALA A 25 10.04 -6.20 5.78
N ASP A 26 8.98 -6.96 6.05
CA ASP A 26 9.05 -8.38 6.41
C ASP A 26 9.30 -9.30 5.20
N GLY A 27 9.19 -8.78 3.97
CA GLY A 27 9.33 -9.54 2.73
C GLY A 27 8.08 -10.32 2.31
N THR A 28 6.97 -10.18 3.06
CA THR A 28 5.64 -10.67 2.65
C THR A 28 5.22 -10.09 1.29
N TYR A 29 5.56 -8.83 1.04
CA TYR A 29 5.40 -8.20 -0.28
C TYR A 29 6.76 -7.96 -0.92
N PRO A 30 7.19 -8.84 -1.84
CA PRO A 30 8.46 -8.64 -2.53
C PRO A 30 8.43 -7.38 -3.41
N PRO A 31 9.61 -6.84 -3.78
CA PRO A 31 9.72 -5.87 -4.87
C PRO A 31 8.98 -6.38 -6.11
N ASP A 32 8.47 -5.46 -6.93
CA ASP A 32 7.62 -5.75 -8.09
C ASP A 32 6.23 -6.34 -7.76
N THR A 33 5.82 -6.34 -6.48
CA THR A 33 4.43 -6.64 -6.13
C THR A 33 3.50 -5.53 -6.62
N LEU A 34 2.53 -5.87 -7.48
CA LEU A 34 1.51 -4.93 -7.95
C LEU A 34 0.54 -4.57 -6.81
N ILE A 35 0.62 -3.35 -6.28
CA ILE A 35 -0.28 -2.76 -5.29
C ILE A 35 -1.13 -1.68 -5.96
N SER A 36 -2.21 -2.08 -6.62
CA SER A 36 -3.16 -1.16 -7.25
C SER A 36 -4.29 -0.77 -6.30
N GLU A 37 -4.96 0.36 -6.58
CA GLU A 37 -6.17 0.75 -5.85
C GLU A 37 -7.22 -0.38 -5.86
N ALA A 38 -7.39 -1.05 -7.00
CA ALA A 38 -8.31 -2.17 -7.15
C ALA A 38 -7.94 -3.36 -6.26
N ARG A 39 -6.64 -3.69 -6.16
CA ARG A 39 -6.17 -4.72 -5.25
C ARG A 39 -6.44 -4.35 -3.80
N ILE A 40 -6.13 -3.12 -3.40
CA ILE A 40 -6.38 -2.64 -2.03
C ILE A 40 -7.87 -2.72 -1.69
N MET A 41 -8.74 -2.27 -2.60
CA MET A 41 -10.18 -2.36 -2.42
C MET A 41 -10.66 -3.81 -2.29
N GLY A 42 -10.11 -4.73 -3.10
CA GLY A 42 -10.48 -6.15 -3.03
C GLY A 42 -9.95 -6.87 -1.79
N GLU A 43 -8.74 -6.57 -1.37
CA GLU A 43 -8.08 -7.25 -0.24
C GLU A 43 -8.61 -6.75 1.11
N TRP A 44 -8.83 -5.44 1.24
CA TRP A 44 -9.27 -4.82 2.49
C TRP A 44 -10.72 -4.33 2.49
N GLY A 45 -11.44 -4.42 1.37
CA GLY A 45 -12.85 -4.00 1.30
C GLY A 45 -13.06 -2.49 1.47
N VAL A 46 -12.07 -1.66 1.12
CA VAL A 46 -12.13 -0.22 1.36
C VAL A 46 -12.63 0.56 0.14
N ALA A 47 -13.04 1.81 0.37
CA ALA A 47 -13.43 2.71 -0.71
C ALA A 47 -12.23 3.11 -1.59
N LYS A 48 -12.49 3.37 -2.88
CA LYS A 48 -11.49 3.83 -3.87
C LYS A 48 -10.68 5.03 -3.39
N MET A 49 -11.34 6.02 -2.78
CA MET A 49 -10.67 7.21 -2.24
C MET A 49 -9.65 6.86 -1.15
N THR A 50 -9.95 5.88 -0.30
CA THR A 50 -9.06 5.39 0.76
C THR A 50 -7.86 4.66 0.18
N ALA A 51 -8.11 3.76 -0.79
CA ALA A 51 -7.06 3.06 -1.50
C ALA A 51 -6.12 4.03 -2.22
N ARG A 52 -6.68 5.03 -2.92
CA ARG A 52 -5.90 6.08 -3.59
C ARG A 52 -5.00 6.84 -2.62
N LYS A 53 -5.52 7.20 -1.44
CA LYS A 53 -4.74 7.89 -0.40
C LYS A 53 -3.61 7.01 0.14
N ALA A 54 -3.86 5.73 0.37
CA ALA A 54 -2.84 4.80 0.85
C ALA A 54 -1.71 4.64 -0.19
N VAL A 55 -2.06 4.43 -1.47
CA VAL A 55 -1.08 4.36 -2.56
C VAL A 55 -0.28 5.66 -2.68
N ALA A 56 -0.95 6.82 -2.61
CA ALA A 56 -0.29 8.12 -2.71
C ALA A 56 0.69 8.35 -1.55
N ALA A 57 0.34 7.96 -0.32
CA ALA A 57 1.22 8.06 0.84
C ALA A 57 2.47 7.18 0.68
N LEU A 58 2.28 5.90 0.38
CA LEU A 58 3.38 4.97 0.15
C LEU A 58 4.29 5.39 -1.02
N ARG A 59 3.71 5.98 -2.06
CA ARG A 59 4.47 6.58 -3.16
C ARG A 59 5.28 7.78 -2.71
N ALA A 60 4.71 8.65 -1.86
CA ALA A 60 5.42 9.80 -1.30
C ALA A 60 6.56 9.37 -0.37
N GLU A 61 6.42 8.24 0.31
CA GLU A 61 7.48 7.59 1.10
C GLU A 61 8.53 6.88 0.23
N GLY A 62 8.31 6.76 -1.08
CA GLY A 62 9.21 6.05 -1.99
C GLY A 62 9.09 4.53 -1.95
N LEU A 63 8.13 3.97 -1.22
CA LEU A 63 7.87 2.53 -1.11
C LEU A 63 7.09 1.97 -2.32
N LEU A 64 6.36 2.82 -3.04
CA LEU A 64 5.67 2.44 -4.27
C LEU A 64 6.14 3.24 -5.47
N VAL A 65 6.30 2.57 -6.61
CA VAL A 65 6.55 3.17 -7.92
C VAL A 65 5.31 3.03 -8.79
N THR A 66 4.81 4.14 -9.33
CA THR A 66 3.66 4.14 -10.24
C THR A 66 4.13 3.97 -11.68
N THR A 67 3.70 2.90 -12.32
CA THR A 67 3.94 2.63 -13.74
C THR A 67 2.72 3.06 -14.55
N PRO A 68 2.87 3.97 -15.53
CA PRO A 68 1.77 4.41 -16.38
C PRO A 68 1.16 3.21 -17.12
N GLY A 69 -0.15 3.02 -16.98
CA GLY A 69 -0.91 1.95 -17.63
C GLY A 69 -1.03 0.63 -16.85
N MET A 70 -0.23 0.39 -15.81
CA MET A 70 -0.27 -0.89 -15.06
C MET A 70 -0.66 -0.73 -13.57
N GLY A 71 -0.38 0.40 -12.94
CA GLY A 71 -0.71 0.65 -11.53
C GLY A 71 0.52 1.01 -10.70
N SER A 72 0.48 0.72 -9.39
CA SER A 72 1.60 0.97 -8.48
C SER A 72 2.23 -0.35 -8.07
N PHE A 73 3.56 -0.39 -8.01
CA PHE A 73 4.35 -1.57 -7.66
C PHE A 73 5.19 -1.28 -6.42
N VAL A 74 5.45 -2.29 -5.61
CA VAL A 74 6.38 -2.20 -4.47
C VAL A 74 7.77 -1.92 -5.00
N LYS A 75 8.32 -0.76 -4.60
CA LYS A 75 9.74 -0.49 -4.71
C LYS A 75 10.40 -1.26 -3.57
N GLY A 76 11.29 -2.19 -3.91
CA GLY A 76 12.07 -2.86 -2.88
C GLY A 76 12.90 -1.84 -2.12
N GLU A 77 12.84 -1.87 -0.78
CA GLU A 77 13.87 -1.27 0.05
C GLU A 77 15.16 -2.09 -0.09
N GLY A 78 15.82 -1.92 -1.23
CA GLY A 78 17.19 -2.37 -1.48
C GLY A 78 18.10 -1.25 -1.96
N GLU A 79 17.53 -0.13 -2.45
CA GLU A 79 18.31 0.95 -3.07
C GLU A 79 17.68 2.30 -2.78
N SER A 80 17.98 2.88 -1.61
CA SER A 80 17.93 4.32 -1.34
C SER A 80 18.84 4.62 -0.13
N GLU A 81 20.16 4.41 -0.33
CA GLU A 81 21.32 5.09 0.29
C GLU A 81 21.44 5.08 1.84
N SER A 82 22.60 5.07 2.50
CA SER A 82 24.05 4.88 2.27
C SER A 82 24.65 4.82 3.69
#